data_AF-A0A1Y3ATM7-F1
#
_entry.id   AF-A0A1Y3ATM7-F1
#
_cell.length_a   1.000
_cell.length_b   1.000
_cell.length_c   1.000
_cell.angle_alpha   90.00
_cell.angle_beta   90.00
_cell.angle_gamma   90.00
#
_symmetry.space_group_name_H-M   'P 1'
#
loop_
_entity.id
_entity.type
_entity.pdbx_description
1 polymer ?
#
loop_
_entity_poly.entity_id
_entity_poly.type
_entity_poly.pdbx_seq_one_letter_code
_entity_poly.pdbx_strand_id
1 'polypeptide(L)' 'MQECNTSATNFLIVYDLQSGTLFKKWKPEHDSVSVAISTQCGGCVINGTKNNDVLVWDLSTGNIK' A
#
# COMPACT_ATOMS: atom_id res chain seq x y z
N MET A 1 -21.30 -24.80 6.48
CA MET A 1 -19.93 -24.33 6.17
C MET A 1 -20.08 -22.93 5.62
N GLN A 2 -19.64 -21.92 6.36
CA GLN A 2 -19.66 -20.54 5.88
C GLN A 2 -18.46 -20.36 4.95
N GLU A 3 -18.70 -20.23 3.65
CA GLU A 3 -17.66 -19.83 2.71
C GLU A 3 -17.20 -18.42 3.10
N CYS A 4 -15.97 -18.33 3.61
CA CYS A 4 -15.32 -17.07 3.88
C CYS A 4 -14.86 -16.47 2.54
N ASN A 5 -15.81 -15.94 1.76
CA ASN A 5 -15.56 -15.22 0.50
C ASN A 5 -15.00 -13.81 0.73
N THR A 6 -14.19 -13.60 1.77
CA THR A 6 -13.32 -12.41 1.80
C THR A 6 -12.04 -12.80 1.08
N SER A 7 -12.02 -12.69 -0.25
CA SER A 7 -10.77 -12.70 -1.01
C SER A 7 -9.84 -11.68 -0.35
N ALA A 8 -8.76 -12.17 0.26
CA ALA A 8 -7.87 -11.30 1.01
C ALA A 8 -7.16 -10.39 0.00
N THR A 9 -7.27 -9.07 0.21
CA THR A 9 -6.59 -8.09 -0.64
C THR A 9 -5.09 -8.17 -0.52
N ASN A 10 -4.41 -7.79 -1.59
CA ASN A 10 -2.95 -7.69 -1.64
C ASN A 10 -2.42 -6.65 -0.65
N PHE A 11 -1.22 -6.91 -0.11
CA PHE A 11 -0.52 -5.96 0.76
C PHE A 11 0.42 -5.06 -0.05
N LEU A 12 0.53 -3.82 0.39
CA LEU A 12 1.62 -2.93 -0.01
C LEU A 12 2.71 -3.00 1.05
N ILE A 13 3.92 -3.35 0.62
CA ILE A 13 5.06 -3.52 1.51
C ILE A 13 6.21 -2.67 1.00
N VAL A 14 6.75 -1.84 1.90
CA VAL A 14 7.95 -1.04 1.65
C VAL A 14 9.06 -1.58 2.54
N TYR A 15 10.21 -1.84 1.93
CA TYR A 15 11.41 -2.27 2.63
C TYR A 15 12.46 -1.16 2.59
N ASP A 16 13.19 -1.02 3.69
CA ASP A 16 14.42 -0.24 3.69
C ASP A 16 15.53 -1.12 3.08
N LEU A 17 16.02 -0.72 1.90
CA LEU A 17 17.01 -1.51 1.17
C LEU A 17 18.39 -1.50 1.83
N GLN A 18 18.69 -0.50 2.67
CA GLN A 18 19.98 -0.40 3.33
C GLN A 18 20.13 -1.41 4.47
N SER A 19 19.10 -1.53 5.31
CA SER A 19 19.05 -2.46 6.45
C SER A 19 18.41 -3.81 6.10
N GLY A 20 17.67 -3.90 4.99
CA GLY A 20 16.89 -5.07 4.61
C GLY A 20 15.65 -5.29 5.49
N THR A 21 15.23 -4.27 6.24
CA THR A 21 14.12 -4.39 7.19
C THR A 21 12.80 -3.91 6.59
N LEU A 22 11.70 -4.43 7.14
CA LEU A 22 10.35 -3.97 6.82
C LEU A 22 10.19 -2.52 7.30
N PHE A 23 9.94 -1.60 6.37
CA PHE A 23 9.72 -0.19 6.68
C PHE A 23 8.24 0.12 6.95
N LYS A 24 7.36 -0.28 6.03
CA LYS A 24 5.90 -0.10 6.15
C LYS A 24 5.14 -1.25 5.51
N LYS A 25 3.94 -1.52 6.04
CA LYS A 25 2.98 -2.49 5.51
C LYS A 25 1.57 -1.94 5.60
N TRP A 26 0.86 -1.91 4.47
CA TRP A 26 -0.53 -1.49 4.40
C TRP A 26 -1.41 -2.56 3.76
N LYS A 27 -2.67 -2.61 4.19
CA LYS A 27 -3.71 -3.47 3.62
C LYS A 27 -4.85 -2.61 3.07
N PRO A 28 -4.86 -2.30 1.77
CA PRO A 28 -5.97 -1.60 1.14
C PRO A 28 -7.25 -2.46 1.15
N GLU A 29 -8.40 -1.79 1.10
CA GLU A 29 -9.72 -2.44 1.06
C GLU A 29 -10.00 -3.17 -0.25
N HIS A 30 -9.30 -2.78 -1.33
CA HIS A 30 -9.35 -3.40 -2.64
C HIS A 30 -7.94 -3.72 -3.15
N ASP A 31 -7.85 -4.72 -4.03
CA ASP A 31 -6.56 -5.10 -4.62
C ASP A 31 -5.91 -3.92 -5.34
N SER A 32 -4.63 -3.71 -5.02
CA SER A 32 -3.78 -2.80 -5.78
C SER A 32 -3.44 -3.41 -7.14
N VAL A 33 -3.65 -2.64 -8.21
CA VAL A 33 -3.36 -3.05 -9.60
C VAL A 33 -2.14 -2.33 -10.18
N SER A 34 -1.73 -1.22 -9.57
CA SER A 34 -0.55 -0.45 -9.93
C SER A 34 0.04 0.23 -8.70
N VAL A 35 1.33 0.51 -8.73
CA VAL A 35 2.03 1.22 -7.64
C VAL A 35 3.09 2.15 -8.21
N ALA A 36 3.24 3.32 -7.61
CA ALA A 36 4.29 4.29 -7.87
C ALA A 36 4.81 4.83 -6.53
N ILE A 37 6.07 5.26 -6.51
CA ILE A 37 6.73 5.80 -5.32
C ILE A 37 7.34 7.14 -5.68
N SER A 38 7.09 8.14 -4.84
CA SER A 38 7.78 9.43 -4.89
C SER A 38 8.62 9.60 -3.64
N THR A 39 9.83 10.12 -3.81
CA THR A 39 10.73 10.50 -2.70
C THR A 39 10.70 12.00 -2.42
N GLN A 40 9.95 12.78 -3.20
CA GLN A 40 9.84 14.22 -3.03
C GLN A 40 8.85 14.56 -1.91
N CYS A 41 9.05 15.70 -1.23
CA CYS A 41 8.11 16.27 -0.26
C CYS A 41 7.65 15.32 0.87
N GLY A 42 8.58 14.58 1.50
CA GLY A 42 8.26 13.67 2.61
C GLY A 42 7.94 12.23 2.19
N GLY A 43 7.92 11.97 0.87
CA GLY A 43 7.79 10.65 0.29
C GLY A 43 6.38 10.08 0.39
N CYS A 44 5.92 9.46 -0.69
CA CYS A 44 4.63 8.78 -0.71
C CYS A 44 4.64 7.54 -1.60
N VAL A 45 3.75 6.61 -1.28
CA VAL A 45 3.36 5.52 -2.16
C VAL A 45 2.00 5.85 -2.71
N ILE A 46 1.82 5.68 -4.01
CA ILE A 46 0.53 5.85 -4.67
C ILE A 46 0.18 4.50 -5.25
N ASN A 47 -1.03 3.99 -4.99
CA ASN A 47 -1.52 2.80 -5.67
C ASN A 47 -2.88 3.06 -6.31
N GLY A 48 -3.07 2.51 -7.51
CA GLY A 48 -4.38 2.35 -8.11
C GLY A 48 -4.99 1.04 -7.63
N THR A 49 -6.29 1.03 -7.39
CA THR A 49 -7.04 -0.16 -6.95
C THR A 49 -7.96 -0.68 -8.05
N LYS A 50 -8.42 -1.92 -7.90
CA LYS A 50 -9.37 -2.56 -8.82
C LYS A 50 -10.76 -1.88 -8.87
N ASN A 51 -11.11 -1.08 -7.86
CA ASN A 51 -12.37 -0.34 -7.80
C ASN A 51 -12.27 1.10 -8.35
N ASN A 52 -11.17 1.42 -9.05
CA ASN A 52 -10.86 2.73 -9.66
C ASN A 52 -10.51 3.84 -8.66
N ASP A 53 -10.19 3.51 -7.40
CA ASP A 53 -9.64 4.48 -6.45
C ASP A 53 -8.13 4.65 -6.65
N VAL A 54 -7.64 5.82 -6.23
CA VAL A 54 -6.22 6.12 -6.10
C VAL A 54 -5.97 6.46 -4.64
N LEU A 55 -5.16 5.64 -3.98
CA LEU A 55 -4.81 5.83 -2.57
C LEU A 55 -3.40 6.41 -2.47
N VAL A 56 -3.23 7.39 -1.58
CA VAL A 56 -1.93 8.02 -1.33
C VAL A 56 -1.49 7.72 0.10
N TRP A 57 -0.38 7.01 0.25
CA TRP A 57 0.21 6.67 1.53
C TRP A 57 1.41 7.57 1.81
N ASP A 58 1.36 8.32 2.89
CA ASP A 58 2.45 9.15 3.34
C ASP A 58 3.54 8.27 3.98
N LEU A 59 4.76 8.28 3.42
CA LEU A 59 5.86 7.43 3.92
C LEU A 59 6.37 7.90 5.30
N SER A 60 6.27 9.20 5.57
CA SER A 60 6.76 9.80 6.82
C SER A 60 5.85 9.45 8.00
N THR A 61 4.54 9.62 7.83
CA THR A 61 3.55 9.43 8.90
C THR A 61 2.93 8.03 8.88
N GLY A 62 2.86 7.39 7.71
CA GLY A 62 2.16 6.12 7.50
C GLY A 62 0.65 6.25 7.30
N ASN A 63 0.12 7.47 7.25
CA ASN A 63 -1.30 7.73 7.05
C ASN A 63 -1.69 7.60 5.58
N ILE A 64 -2.95 7.23 5.36
CA ILE A 64 -3.60 7.28 4.06
C ILE A 64 -4.25 8.66 3.87
N LYS A 65 -4.11 9.23 2.67
CA LYS A 65 -4.80 10.44 2.21
C LYS A 65 -5.67 10.13 1.01
#